data_AF-A0A1R3KSC1-F1
#
_entry.id   AF-A0A1R3KSC1-F1
#
_cell.length_a   1.000
_cell.length_b   1.000
_cell.length_c   1.000
_cell.angle_alpha   90.00
_cell.angle_beta   90.00
_cell.angle_gamma   90.00
#
_symmetry.space_group_name_H-M   'P 1'
#
loop_
_entity.id
_entity.type
_entity.pdbx_description
1 polymer ?
#
loop_
_entity_poly.entity_id
_entity_poly.type
_entity_poly.pdbx_seq_one_letter_code
_entity_poly.pdbx_strand_id
1 'polypeptide(L)'
;MEDGSIAEFVFEAKWPASNEKWLTFPAEEIDFWGKILELRTEVNKVLEVARTGKLIGSSLEAKVFLHASDATLASRLLEMCSASNDADALHRIFLTSQVEVVPSLGNEVVQNIQYTGEYLVQEDRVWIGVSRAEGSKCERCWNYSHQVGSFMEHPTLCGRCFNVVGTQATPVMAAVN
;
A
#
# COMPACT_ATOMS: atom_id res chain seq x y z
N MET A 1 17.90 20.82 -25.83
CA MET A 1 19.29 21.33 -25.84
C MET A 1 19.47 22.27 -24.63
N GLU A 2 20.55 23.06 -24.51
CA GLU A 2 20.75 24.00 -23.35
C GLU A 2 19.67 25.09 -23.25
N ASP A 3 18.87 25.24 -24.30
CA ASP A 3 17.74 26.15 -24.45
C ASP A 3 16.37 25.55 -24.04
N GLY A 4 16.34 24.31 -23.51
CA GLY A 4 15.09 23.63 -23.16
C GLY A 4 14.30 23.07 -24.35
N SER A 5 14.86 23.08 -25.57
CA SER A 5 14.26 22.41 -26.73
C SER A 5 14.16 20.90 -26.51
N ILE A 6 13.00 20.34 -26.87
CA ILE A 6 12.73 18.90 -26.87
C ILE A 6 13.42 18.29 -28.09
N ALA A 7 14.26 17.29 -27.88
CA ALA A 7 14.91 16.55 -28.98
C ALA A 7 13.84 15.84 -29.83
N GLU A 8 14.00 15.87 -31.16
CA GLU A 8 13.06 15.21 -32.08
C GLU A 8 13.23 13.68 -32.02
N PHE A 9 14.48 13.23 -31.84
CA PHE A 9 14.82 11.83 -31.64
C PHE A 9 15.62 11.62 -30.36
N VAL A 10 15.47 10.45 -29.73
CA VAL A 10 16.24 10.09 -28.52
C VAL A 10 17.75 10.11 -28.75
N PHE A 11 18.20 9.89 -30.00
CA PHE A 11 19.62 9.95 -30.38
C PHE A 11 20.23 11.36 -30.32
N GLU A 12 19.37 12.39 -30.30
CA GLU A 12 19.76 13.80 -30.17
C GLU A 12 19.66 14.27 -28.71
N ALA A 13 19.10 13.45 -27.82
CA ALA A 13 19.01 13.76 -26.42
C ALA A 13 20.37 13.60 -25.73
N LYS A 14 20.73 14.59 -24.91
CA LYS A 14 21.87 14.46 -23.98
C LYS A 14 21.45 13.56 -22.81
N TRP A 15 22.43 12.88 -22.21
CA TRP A 15 22.23 12.24 -20.92
C TRP A 15 21.74 13.27 -19.90
N PRO A 16 20.81 12.89 -19.00
CA PRO A 16 20.36 13.78 -17.93
C PRO A 16 21.56 14.17 -17.06
N ALA A 17 21.66 15.45 -16.72
CA ALA A 17 22.68 15.92 -15.80
C ALA A 17 22.43 15.37 -14.39
N SER A 18 23.50 15.05 -13.67
CA SER A 18 23.41 14.65 -12.27
C SER A 18 22.79 15.78 -11.45
N ASN A 19 21.75 15.47 -10.68
CA ASN A 19 21.12 16.40 -9.79
C ASN A 19 21.52 16.08 -8.35
N GLU A 20 22.48 16.81 -7.81
CA GLU A 20 23.00 16.56 -6.44
C GLU A 20 21.89 16.62 -5.39
N LYS A 21 20.87 17.47 -5.56
CA LYS A 21 19.72 17.54 -4.65
C LYS A 21 18.97 16.21 -4.55
N TRP A 22 18.88 15.46 -5.65
CA TRP A 22 18.16 14.18 -5.68
C TRP A 22 19.04 13.01 -5.26
N LEU A 23 20.36 13.18 -5.34
CA LEU A 23 21.35 12.20 -4.87
C LEU A 23 21.52 12.26 -3.34
N THR A 24 21.22 13.39 -2.71
CA THR A 24 21.29 13.57 -1.25
C THR A 24 20.00 13.08 -0.56
N PHE A 25 19.63 11.82 -0.77
CA PHE A 25 18.55 11.20 0.00
C PHE A 25 19.07 10.80 1.39
N PRO A 26 18.39 11.13 2.49
CA PRO A 26 18.90 10.85 3.84
C PRO A 26 19.18 9.36 4.05
N ALA A 27 20.34 9.04 4.64
CA ALA A 27 20.75 7.65 4.85
C ALA A 27 19.76 6.86 5.73
N GLU A 28 19.10 7.51 6.70
CA GLU A 28 18.05 6.87 7.50
C GLU A 28 16.84 6.46 6.67
N GLU A 29 16.47 7.25 5.66
CA GLU A 29 15.35 6.94 4.78
C GLU A 29 15.71 5.78 3.84
N ILE A 30 16.96 5.72 3.37
CA ILE A 30 17.45 4.58 2.59
C ILE A 30 17.36 3.29 3.42
N ASP A 31 17.88 3.33 4.66
CA ASP A 31 17.84 2.18 5.57
C ASP A 31 16.41 1.76 5.90
N PHE A 32 15.54 2.73 6.21
CA PHE A 32 14.13 2.49 6.49
C PHE A 32 13.42 1.84 5.30
N TRP A 33 13.55 2.39 4.09
CA TRP A 33 12.93 1.81 2.90
C TRP A 33 13.51 0.45 2.55
N GLY A 34 14.80 0.21 2.84
CA GLY A 34 15.40 -1.13 2.79
C GLY A 34 14.64 -2.12 3.66
N LYS A 35 14.41 -1.78 4.94
CA LYS A 35 13.61 -2.60 5.87
C LYS A 35 12.17 -2.81 5.41
N ILE A 36 11.53 -1.78 4.83
CA ILE A 36 10.16 -1.90 4.29
C ILE A 36 10.09 -2.86 3.10
N LEU A 37 11.09 -2.85 2.21
CA LEU A 37 11.15 -3.76 1.06
C LEU A 37 11.41 -5.21 1.47
N GLU A 38 12.25 -5.42 2.48
CA GLU A 38 12.46 -6.74 3.07
C GLU A 38 11.21 -7.23 3.81
N LEU A 39 10.58 -6.37 4.63
CA LEU A 39 9.31 -6.68 5.27
C LEU A 39 8.23 -7.03 4.24
N ARG A 40 8.14 -6.31 3.11
CA ARG A 40 7.23 -6.65 2.02
C ARG A 40 7.50 -8.05 1.46
N THR A 41 8.77 -8.44 1.36
CA THR A 41 9.16 -9.79 0.92
C THR A 41 8.64 -10.84 1.89
N GLU A 42 8.78 -10.62 3.21
CA GLU A 42 8.25 -11.54 4.23
C GLU A 42 6.71 -11.56 4.26
N VAL A 43 6.05 -10.40 4.14
CA VAL A 43 4.58 -10.32 4.02
C VAL A 43 4.09 -11.11 2.81
N ASN A 44 4.75 -10.99 1.65
CA ASN A 44 4.40 -11.76 0.47
C ASN A 44 4.50 -13.27 0.71
N LYS A 45 5.51 -13.76 1.44
CA LYS A 45 5.59 -15.18 1.78
C LYS A 45 4.38 -15.64 2.60
N VAL A 46 3.97 -14.87 3.61
CA VAL A 46 2.78 -15.20 4.41
C VAL A 46 1.50 -15.16 3.57
N LEU A 47 1.38 -14.20 2.65
CA LEU A 47 0.27 -14.13 1.69
C LEU A 47 0.23 -15.36 0.75
N GLU A 48 1.37 -15.86 0.28
CA GLU A 48 1.42 -17.07 -0.54
C GLU A 48 0.99 -18.33 0.24
N VAL A 49 1.36 -18.44 1.51
CA VAL A 49 0.89 -19.52 2.39
C VAL A 49 -0.62 -19.40 2.60
N ALA A 50 -1.15 -18.21 2.84
CA ALA A 50 -2.59 -17.96 2.97
C ALA A 50 -3.37 -18.28 1.69
N ARG A 51 -2.79 -18.00 0.51
CA ARG A 51 -3.38 -18.36 -0.79
C ARG A 51 -3.40 -19.88 -1.00
N THR A 52 -2.30 -20.55 -0.69
CA THR A 52 -2.21 -22.02 -0.75
C THR A 52 -3.22 -22.68 0.20
N GLY A 53 -3.40 -22.10 1.38
CA GLY A 53 -4.40 -22.49 2.37
C GLY A 53 -5.84 -22.08 2.03
N LYS A 54 -6.08 -21.47 0.86
CA LYS A 54 -7.39 -21.02 0.34
C LYS A 54 -8.10 -19.98 1.21
N LEU A 55 -7.38 -19.29 2.11
CA LEU A 55 -7.95 -18.18 2.88
C LEU A 55 -8.29 -16.98 1.97
N ILE A 56 -7.43 -16.71 0.99
CA ILE A 56 -7.53 -15.60 0.03
C ILE A 56 -7.24 -16.09 -1.40
N GLY A 57 -7.83 -15.44 -2.40
CA GLY A 57 -7.47 -15.63 -3.81
C GLY A 57 -6.41 -14.61 -4.27
N SER A 58 -6.70 -13.33 -4.09
CA SER A 58 -5.80 -12.20 -4.36
C SER A 58 -5.22 -11.60 -3.08
N SER A 59 -4.06 -10.91 -3.16
CA SER A 59 -3.54 -10.12 -2.01
C SER A 59 -4.50 -9.02 -1.59
N LEU A 60 -5.30 -8.48 -2.52
CA LEU A 60 -6.34 -7.50 -2.20
C LEU A 60 -7.47 -8.09 -1.34
N GLU A 61 -7.60 -9.40 -1.21
CA GLU A 61 -8.55 -10.01 -0.26
C GLU A 61 -8.00 -10.10 1.16
N ALA A 62 -6.79 -9.60 1.43
CA ALA A 62 -6.12 -9.76 2.71
C ALA A 62 -6.12 -8.47 3.56
N LYS A 63 -6.15 -8.68 4.88
CA LYS A 63 -5.76 -7.72 5.91
C LYS A 63 -4.47 -8.22 6.56
N VAL A 64 -3.44 -7.38 6.55
CA VAL A 64 -2.14 -7.68 7.17
C VAL A 64 -2.06 -7.04 8.54
N PHE A 65 -1.63 -7.81 9.53
CA PHE A 65 -1.33 -7.34 10.86
C PHE A 65 0.18 -7.33 11.06
N LEU A 66 0.69 -6.25 11.66
CA LEU A 66 2.10 -6.10 11.95
C LEU A 66 2.31 -5.78 13.42
N HIS A 67 3.33 -6.37 14.03
CA HIS A 67 3.81 -5.99 15.34
C HIS A 67 5.32 -5.98 15.34
N ALA A 68 5.93 -4.81 15.54
CA ALA A 68 7.38 -4.68 15.66
C ALA A 68 7.80 -4.61 17.13
N SER A 69 8.88 -5.32 17.50
CA SER A 69 9.49 -5.21 18.83
C SER A 69 10.20 -3.88 19.03
N ASP A 70 10.80 -3.33 17.98
CA ASP A 70 11.42 -2.01 18.00
C ASP A 70 10.36 -0.91 18.01
N ALA A 71 10.43 -0.05 19.01
CA ALA A 71 9.49 1.06 19.19
C ALA A 71 9.60 2.12 18.08
N THR A 72 10.80 2.34 17.53
CA THR A 72 11.02 3.31 16.45
C THR A 72 10.40 2.83 15.16
N LEU A 73 10.66 1.58 14.76
CA LEU A 73 10.02 0.95 13.61
C LEU A 73 8.50 0.86 13.78
N ALA A 74 8.00 0.47 14.96
CA ALA A 74 6.56 0.41 15.24
C ALA A 74 5.88 1.77 15.03
N SER A 75 6.50 2.84 15.52
CA SER A 75 5.99 4.21 15.37
C SER A 75 5.94 4.63 13.89
N ARG A 76 7.02 4.38 13.14
CA ARG A 76 7.08 4.67 11.69
C ARG A 76 6.03 3.89 10.89
N LEU A 77 5.82 2.60 11.20
CA LEU A 77 4.79 1.79 10.54
C LEU A 77 3.37 2.32 10.83
N LEU A 78 3.12 2.79 12.06
CA LEU A 78 1.84 3.38 12.45
C LEU A 78 1.57 4.70 11.73
N GLU A 79 2.59 5.55 11.59
CA GLU A 79 2.53 6.79 10.81
C GLU A 79 2.15 6.51 9.34
N MET A 80 2.78 5.50 8.73
CA MET A 80 2.44 5.10 7.36
C MET A 80 1.03 4.50 7.23
N CYS A 81 0.52 3.77 8.24
CA CYS A 81 -0.88 3.34 8.24
C CYS A 81 -1.86 4.51 8.29
N SER A 82 -1.50 5.57 9.00
CA SER A 82 -2.33 6.75 9.24
C SER A 82 -2.07 7.88 8.22
N ALA A 83 -1.26 7.61 7.19
CA ALA A 83 -0.85 8.62 6.22
C ALA A 83 -2.06 9.22 5.51
N SER A 84 -2.14 10.55 5.49
CA SER A 84 -3.16 11.30 4.74
C SER A 84 -2.99 11.16 3.23
N ASN A 85 -1.75 10.91 2.78
CA ASN A 85 -1.44 10.54 1.41
C ASN A 85 -1.58 9.01 1.23
N ASP A 86 -2.62 8.60 0.50
CA ASP A 86 -2.91 7.20 0.21
C ASP A 86 -1.77 6.52 -0.59
N ALA A 87 -0.89 7.27 -1.27
CA ALA A 87 0.23 6.70 -2.00
C ALA A 87 1.28 6.03 -1.09
N ASP A 88 1.50 6.58 0.10
CA ASP A 88 2.54 6.15 1.04
C ASP A 88 2.01 5.13 2.07
N ALA A 89 0.71 4.81 2.00
CA ALA A 89 0.07 3.93 2.95
C ALA A 89 0.56 2.48 2.82
N LEU A 90 0.80 1.81 3.95
CA LEU A 90 1.37 0.44 3.97
C LEU A 90 0.56 -0.57 3.15
N HIS A 91 -0.76 -0.45 3.13
CA HIS A 91 -1.60 -1.37 2.35
C HIS A 91 -1.31 -1.28 0.84
N ARG A 92 -0.91 -0.11 0.33
CA ARG A 92 -0.45 0.05 -1.07
C ARG A 92 0.89 -0.61 -1.31
N ILE A 93 1.82 -0.49 -0.36
CA ILE A 93 3.15 -1.10 -0.45
C ILE A 93 3.04 -2.63 -0.50
N PHE A 94 2.18 -3.20 0.34
CA PHE A 94 1.95 -4.65 0.38
C PHE A 94 0.93 -5.14 -0.66
N LEU A 95 0.29 -4.24 -1.41
CA LEU A 95 -0.76 -4.56 -2.38
C LEU A 95 -1.92 -5.36 -1.74
N THR A 96 -2.32 -4.96 -0.53
CA THR A 96 -3.42 -5.54 0.25
C THR A 96 -4.49 -4.49 0.49
N SER A 97 -5.68 -4.90 0.93
CA SER A 97 -6.76 -3.93 1.17
C SER A 97 -6.60 -3.17 2.48
N GLN A 98 -6.00 -3.81 3.49
CA GLN A 98 -5.94 -3.29 4.84
C GLN A 98 -4.62 -3.70 5.50
N VAL A 99 -4.06 -2.80 6.30
CA VAL A 99 -2.92 -3.07 7.18
C VAL A 99 -3.25 -2.49 8.55
N GLU A 100 -2.91 -3.22 9.60
CA GLU A 100 -3.08 -2.81 10.98
C GLU A 100 -1.78 -3.06 11.76
N VAL A 101 -1.24 -2.02 12.40
CA VAL A 101 -0.09 -2.15 13.30
C VAL A 101 -0.63 -2.32 14.71
N VAL A 102 -0.43 -3.50 15.31
CA VAL A 102 -0.94 -3.83 16.64
C VAL A 102 0.11 -3.57 17.72
N PRO A 103 -0.28 -2.98 18.86
CA PRO A 103 0.67 -2.61 19.91
C PRO A 103 1.22 -3.81 20.69
N SER A 104 0.52 -4.95 20.68
CA SER A 104 0.98 -6.17 21.32
C SER A 104 0.33 -7.40 20.71
N LEU A 105 1.02 -8.55 20.83
CA LEU A 105 0.52 -9.86 20.42
C LEU A 105 -0.47 -10.49 21.42
N GLY A 106 -0.75 -9.81 22.54
CA GLY A 106 -1.65 -10.30 23.59
C GLY A 106 -3.15 -10.14 23.26
N ASN A 107 -3.49 -9.52 22.13
CA ASN A 107 -4.87 -9.30 21.70
C ASN A 107 -5.49 -10.60 21.16
N GLU A 108 -6.74 -10.90 21.53
CA GLU A 108 -7.49 -12.08 21.06
C GLU A 108 -7.57 -12.16 19.52
N VAL A 109 -7.66 -11.02 18.83
CA VAL A 109 -7.68 -10.98 17.36
C VAL A 109 -6.37 -11.54 16.80
N VAL A 110 -5.24 -11.22 17.43
CA VAL A 110 -3.91 -11.66 17.01
C VAL A 110 -3.70 -13.14 17.29
N GLN A 111 -4.22 -13.65 18.41
CA GLN A 111 -4.08 -15.06 18.78
C GLN A 111 -4.85 -16.02 17.86
N ASN A 112 -5.89 -15.55 17.18
CA ASN A 112 -6.70 -16.36 16.27
C ASN A 112 -6.23 -16.33 14.82
N ILE A 113 -5.16 -15.58 14.51
CA ILE A 113 -4.63 -15.51 13.14
C ILE A 113 -3.84 -16.79 12.83
N GLN A 114 -4.34 -17.56 11.87
CA GLN A 114 -3.75 -18.83 11.46
C GLN A 114 -2.47 -18.66 10.63
N TYR A 115 -2.42 -17.64 9.78
CA TYR A 115 -1.32 -17.44 8.82
C TYR A 115 -0.40 -16.36 9.35
N THR A 116 0.75 -16.78 9.86
CA THR A 116 1.72 -15.89 10.50
C THR A 116 3.11 -16.09 9.93
N GLY A 117 3.96 -15.08 10.10
CA GLY A 117 5.38 -15.12 9.80
C GLY A 117 6.14 -14.11 10.65
N GLU A 118 7.46 -14.09 10.48
CA GLU A 118 8.32 -13.15 11.18
C GLU A 118 9.38 -12.63 10.21
N TYR A 119 9.72 -11.35 10.39
CA TYR A 119 10.86 -10.71 9.75
C TYR A 119 11.86 -10.31 10.83
N LEU A 120 13.08 -10.82 10.75
CA LEU A 120 14.16 -10.50 11.69
C LEU A 120 14.96 -9.29 11.16
N VAL A 121 14.97 -8.21 11.94
CA VAL A 121 15.72 -6.99 11.66
C VAL A 121 16.84 -6.89 12.69
N GLN A 122 18.01 -7.42 12.36
CA GLN A 122 19.13 -7.52 13.32
C GLN A 122 18.72 -8.31 14.58
N GLU A 123 18.58 -7.64 15.73
CA GLU A 123 18.13 -8.24 17.00
C GLU A 123 16.62 -8.10 17.23
N ASP A 124 15.94 -7.29 16.41
CA ASP A 124 14.51 -7.04 16.48
C ASP A 124 13.71 -7.97 15.58
N ARG A 125 12.40 -8.04 15.84
CA ARG A 125 11.46 -8.83 15.08
C ARG A 125 10.22 -8.04 14.72
N VAL A 126 9.73 -8.27 13.51
CA VAL A 126 8.39 -7.88 13.08
C VAL A 126 7.57 -9.15 12.89
N TRP A 127 6.59 -9.35 13.76
CA TRP A 127 5.58 -10.37 13.58
C TRP A 127 4.58 -9.94 12.52
N ILE A 128 4.17 -10.88 11.68
CA ILE A 128 3.27 -10.69 10.55
C ILE A 128 2.10 -11.65 10.71
N GLY A 129 0.89 -11.14 10.58
CA GLY A 129 -0.34 -11.94 10.53
C GLY A 129 -1.16 -11.61 9.30
N VAL A 130 -1.86 -12.61 8.75
CA VAL A 130 -2.76 -12.42 7.60
C VAL A 130 -4.14 -12.98 7.91
N SER A 131 -5.16 -12.15 7.73
CA SER A 131 -6.57 -12.56 7.70
C SER A 131 -7.24 -12.09 6.40
N ARG A 132 -8.51 -12.44 6.22
CA ARG A 132 -9.32 -11.91 5.11
C ARG A 132 -9.71 -10.46 5.41
N ALA A 133 -9.60 -9.60 4.39
CA ALA A 133 -9.98 -8.21 4.47
C ALA A 133 -11.47 -8.05 4.81
N GLU A 134 -11.76 -7.02 5.58
CA GLU A 134 -13.11 -6.72 6.04
C GLU A 134 -13.87 -5.83 5.04
N GLY A 135 -15.20 -5.82 5.16
CA GLY A 135 -16.08 -5.07 4.27
C GLY A 135 -16.34 -5.80 2.95
N SER A 136 -16.64 -5.04 1.90
CA SER A 136 -17.00 -5.58 0.58
C SER A 136 -16.02 -5.12 -0.50
N LYS A 137 -15.91 -5.93 -1.57
CA LYS A 137 -15.05 -5.64 -2.72
C LYS A 137 -15.56 -4.41 -3.49
N CYS A 138 -14.68 -3.46 -3.75
CA CYS A 138 -14.92 -2.35 -4.67
C CYS A 138 -14.74 -2.83 -6.12
N GLU A 139 -15.73 -2.62 -6.98
CA GLU A 139 -15.66 -3.12 -8.38
C GLU A 139 -14.68 -2.34 -9.28
N ARG A 140 -14.24 -1.14 -8.87
CA ARG A 140 -13.30 -0.33 -9.64
C ARG A 140 -11.83 -0.60 -9.31
N CYS A 141 -11.49 -0.74 -8.03
CA CYS A 141 -10.10 -0.93 -7.60
C CYS A 141 -9.83 -2.29 -6.96
N TRP A 142 -10.86 -3.13 -6.81
CA TRP A 142 -10.81 -4.47 -6.23
C TRP A 142 -10.32 -4.55 -4.79
N ASN A 143 -10.13 -3.41 -4.11
CA ASN A 143 -9.86 -3.37 -2.68
C ASN A 143 -11.17 -3.58 -1.90
N TYR A 144 -11.06 -4.19 -0.74
CA TYR A 144 -12.13 -4.40 0.22
C TYR A 144 -12.21 -3.21 1.16
N SER A 145 -13.43 -2.72 1.40
CA SER A 145 -13.66 -1.57 2.26
C SER A 145 -15.05 -1.63 2.89
N HIS A 146 -15.13 -1.15 4.13
CA HIS A 146 -16.40 -0.95 4.85
C HIS A 146 -17.29 0.13 4.22
N GLN A 147 -16.73 0.99 3.35
CA GLN A 147 -17.48 2.07 2.69
C GLN A 147 -18.20 1.63 1.41
N VAL A 148 -17.93 0.41 0.91
CA VAL A 148 -18.70 -0.13 -0.22
C VAL A 148 -20.14 -0.34 0.25
N GLY A 149 -21.08 0.24 -0.48
CA GLY A 149 -22.51 0.29 -0.13
C GLY A 149 -22.95 1.60 0.53
N SER A 150 -22.02 2.50 0.89
CA SER A 150 -22.36 3.76 1.57
C SER A 150 -22.81 4.89 0.63
N PHE A 151 -22.63 4.74 -0.69
CA PHE A 151 -22.93 5.79 -1.68
C PHE A 151 -24.06 5.35 -2.61
N MET A 152 -25.20 6.05 -2.61
CA MET A 152 -26.38 5.64 -3.36
C MET A 152 -26.17 5.64 -4.88
N GLU A 153 -25.42 6.61 -5.40
CA GLU A 153 -25.14 6.77 -6.83
C GLU A 153 -24.18 5.68 -7.34
N HIS A 154 -23.30 5.19 -6.47
CA HIS A 154 -22.29 4.20 -6.78
C HIS A 154 -22.10 3.19 -5.63
N PRO A 155 -23.08 2.28 -5.41
CA PRO A 155 -23.10 1.42 -4.23
C PRO A 155 -22.00 0.36 -4.22
N THR A 156 -21.36 0.09 -5.36
CA THR A 156 -20.27 -0.90 -5.48
C THR A 156 -18.87 -0.28 -5.35
N LEU A 157 -18.76 1.01 -5.04
CA LEU A 157 -17.49 1.73 -4.96
C LEU A 157 -17.10 2.04 -3.51
N CYS A 158 -15.80 1.98 -3.22
CA CYS A 158 -15.23 2.54 -2.00
C CYS A 158 -15.08 4.06 -2.10
N GLY A 159 -14.88 4.76 -0.98
CA GLY A 159 -14.80 6.23 -0.94
C GLY A 159 -13.73 6.82 -1.86
N ARG A 160 -12.56 6.19 -2.00
CA ARG A 160 -11.53 6.61 -2.96
C ARG A 160 -12.05 6.61 -4.39
N CYS A 161 -12.72 5.53 -4.80
CA CYS A 161 -13.23 5.39 -6.16
C CYS A 161 -14.43 6.29 -6.40
N PHE A 162 -15.31 6.43 -5.41
CA PHE A 162 -16.42 7.37 -5.44
C PHE A 162 -15.92 8.80 -5.69
N ASN A 163 -14.93 9.27 -4.92
CA ASN A 163 -14.37 10.62 -5.09
C ASN A 163 -13.77 10.82 -6.49
N VAL A 164 -13.08 9.82 -7.05
CA VAL A 164 -12.50 9.95 -8.40
C VAL A 164 -13.57 10.01 -9.50
N VAL A 165 -14.65 9.24 -9.37
CA VAL A 165 -15.73 9.21 -10.37
C VAL A 165 -16.66 10.42 -10.22
N GLY A 166 -17.01 10.79 -8.99
CA GLY A 166 -17.90 11.92 -8.69
C GLY A 166 -17.32 13.30 -9.00
N THR A 167 -16.00 13.43 -9.14
CA THR A 167 -15.33 14.69 -9.49
C THR A 167 -15.23 14.91 -11.02
N GLN A 168 -15.71 13.98 -11.85
CA GLN A 168 -15.71 14.20 -13.30
C GLN A 168 -16.83 15.19 -13.67
N ALA A 169 -16.44 16.36 -14.20
CA ALA A 169 -17.37 17.24 -14.87
C ALA A 169 -18.05 16.45 -16.00
N THR A 170 -19.38 16.52 -16.07
CA THR A 170 -20.16 15.93 -17.16
C THR A 170 -19.50 16.32 -18.48
N PRO A 171 -19.12 15.37 -19.35
CA PRO A 171 -18.59 15.74 -20.64
C PRO A 171 -19.65 16.59 -21.32
N VAL A 172 -19.28 17.79 -21.74
CA VAL A 172 -20.15 18.62 -22.57
C VAL A 172 -20.44 17.74 -23.78
N MET A 173 -21.66 17.23 -23.86
CA MET A 173 -22.10 16.49 -25.03
C MET A 173 -21.78 17.38 -26.22
N ALA A 174 -20.93 16.90 -27.13
CA ALA A 174 -20.73 17.56 -28.40
C ALA A 174 -22.12 17.64 -29.04
N ALA A 175 -22.70 18.84 -29.01
CA ALA A 175 -23.91 19.14 -29.75
C ALA A 175 -23.56 18.94 -31.22
N VAL A 176 -23.98 17.81 -31.76
CA VAL A 176 -23.99 17.58 -33.20
C VAL A 176 -25.12 18.44 -33.73
N ASN A 177 -24.76 19.61 -34.28
CA ASN A 177 -25.59 20.39 -35.20
C ASN A 177 -24.88 20.39 -36.56
#